data_AF-A0A7W8CI65-F1
#
_entry.id   AF-A0A7W8CI65-F1
#
_cell.length_a   1.000
_cell.length_b   1.000
_cell.length_c   1.000
_cell.angle_alpha   90.00
_cell.angle_beta   90.00
_cell.angle_gamma   90.00
#
_symmetry.space_group_name_H-M   'P 1'
#
loop_
_entity.id
_entity.type
_entity.pdbx_description
1 polymer ?
#
loop_
_entity_poly.entity_id
_entity_poly.type
_entity_poly.pdbx_seq_one_letter_code
_entity_poly.pdbx_strand_id
1 'polypeptide(L)'
;MTTEAWRGGINMILYGMLFKKDLDEANAAITADAIIEYRSFGQGPKFFLDAIQGALVTNTLIMTDEWAEPPHGMDELRHSEDDMRRFLALIAENLRRRQPWPPKPDTGR
;
A
#
# COMPACT_ATOMS: atom_id res chain seq x y z
N MET A 1 4.89 21.52 -10.88
CA MET A 1 4.02 20.32 -10.91
C MET A 1 4.13 19.72 -9.53
N THR A 2 3.08 19.76 -8.72
CA THR A 2 3.05 19.03 -7.46
C THR A 2 3.12 17.56 -7.80
N THR A 3 4.32 16.98 -7.68
CA THR A 3 4.50 15.53 -7.58
C THR A 3 3.44 15.02 -6.62
N GLU A 4 2.61 14.09 -7.06
CA GLU A 4 1.49 13.58 -6.28
C GLU A 4 1.99 13.11 -4.93
N ALA A 5 1.66 13.85 -3.86
CA ALA A 5 2.25 13.65 -2.54
C ALA A 5 2.03 12.22 -1.99
N TRP A 6 0.96 11.56 -2.46
CA TRP A 6 0.63 10.17 -2.14
C TRP A 6 1.51 9.14 -2.87
N ARG A 7 2.09 9.49 -4.02
CA ARG A 7 2.75 8.56 -4.96
C ARG A 7 3.88 7.77 -4.30
N GLY A 8 4.72 8.45 -3.51
CA GLY A 8 5.83 7.79 -2.83
C GLY A 8 5.37 6.68 -1.87
N GLY A 9 4.30 6.94 -1.09
CA GLY A 9 3.74 5.95 -0.18
C GLY A 9 3.08 4.78 -0.90
N ILE A 10 2.38 5.05 -2.01
CA ILE A 10 1.78 3.99 -2.83
C ILE A 10 2.86 3.13 -3.50
N ASN A 11 3.90 3.72 -4.09
CA ASN A 11 5.00 2.96 -4.71
C ASN A 11 5.68 2.01 -3.70
N MET A 12 5.82 2.41 -2.44
CA MET A 12 6.34 1.52 -1.39
C MET A 12 5.42 0.34 -1.12
N ILE A 13 4.09 0.53 -1.14
CA ILE A 13 3.12 -0.56 -1.02
C ILE A 13 3.22 -1.47 -2.23
N LEU A 14 3.18 -0.92 -3.45
CA LEU A 14 3.29 -1.68 -4.70
C LEU A 14 4.55 -2.55 -4.72
N TYR A 15 5.70 -1.98 -4.32
CA TYR A 15 6.94 -2.72 -4.19
C TYR A 15 6.83 -3.88 -3.20
N GLY A 16 6.20 -3.67 -2.04
CA GLY A 16 5.96 -4.73 -1.06
C GLY A 16 5.04 -5.84 -1.56
N MET A 17 4.14 -5.53 -2.52
CA MET A 17 3.18 -6.47 -3.10
C MET A 17 3.66 -7.11 -4.41
N LEU A 18 4.87 -6.78 -4.88
CA LEU A 18 5.38 -7.16 -6.20
C LEU A 18 5.30 -8.68 -6.51
N PHE A 19 5.41 -9.52 -5.48
CA PHE A 19 5.34 -10.98 -5.60
C PHE A 19 4.09 -11.60 -4.93
N LYS A 20 3.06 -10.79 -4.66
CA LYS A 20 1.80 -11.29 -4.14
C LYS A 20 0.83 -11.55 -5.28
N LYS A 21 0.40 -12.80 -5.36
CA LYS A 21 -0.62 -13.24 -6.30
C LYS A 21 -2.03 -12.78 -5.94
N ASP A 22 -2.36 -12.74 -4.65
CA ASP A 22 -3.73 -12.49 -4.20
C ASP A 22 -3.83 -11.12 -3.51
N LEU A 23 -4.68 -10.25 -4.04
CA LEU A 23 -5.01 -8.94 -3.47
C LEU A 23 -6.33 -8.98 -2.68
N ASP A 24 -6.37 -9.87 -1.69
CA ASP A 24 -7.56 -10.17 -0.88
C ASP A 24 -7.54 -9.53 0.51
N GLU A 25 -8.61 -9.76 1.28
CA GLU A 25 -8.75 -9.23 2.65
C GLU A 25 -7.65 -9.74 3.59
N ALA A 26 -7.22 -11.00 3.43
CA ALA A 26 -6.18 -11.59 4.26
C ALA A 26 -4.83 -10.89 4.02
N ASN A 27 -4.45 -10.69 2.76
CA ASN A 27 -3.22 -9.97 2.42
C ASN A 27 -3.31 -8.48 2.78
N ALA A 28 -4.49 -7.87 2.72
CA ALA A 28 -4.69 -6.50 3.17
C ALA A 28 -4.50 -6.36 4.68
N ALA A 29 -5.03 -7.31 5.47
CA ALA A 29 -4.84 -7.37 6.92
C ALA A 29 -3.36 -7.56 7.30
N ILE A 30 -2.66 -8.49 6.64
CA ILE A 30 -1.21 -8.72 6.85
C ILE A 30 -0.41 -7.47 6.51
N THR A 31 -0.76 -6.78 5.42
CA THR A 31 -0.07 -5.54 5.02
C THR A 31 -0.32 -4.42 6.04
N ALA A 32 -1.56 -4.29 6.54
CA ALA A 32 -1.88 -3.35 7.60
C ALA A 32 -1.13 -3.67 8.91
N ASP A 33 -0.96 -4.95 9.28
CA ASP A 33 -0.13 -5.35 10.42
C ASP A 33 1.32 -4.91 10.22
N ALA A 34 1.90 -5.18 9.05
CA ALA A 34 3.27 -4.76 8.74
C ALA A 34 3.47 -3.23 8.79
N ILE A 35 2.44 -2.46 8.42
CA ILE A 35 2.40 -0.99 8.53
C ILE A 35 2.33 -0.54 9.99
N ILE A 36 1.41 -1.11 10.77
CA ILE A 36 1.18 -0.76 12.18
C ILE A 36 2.40 -1.10 13.03
N GLU A 37 3.06 -2.21 12.73
CA GLU A 37 4.22 -2.70 13.45
C GLU A 37 5.56 -2.11 12.96
N TYR A 38 5.52 -1.19 11.98
CA TYR A 38 6.70 -0.53 11.42
C TYR A 38 7.76 -1.50 10.86
N ARG A 39 7.39 -2.73 10.49
CA ARG A 39 8.33 -3.79 10.05
C ARG A 39 8.99 -3.43 8.71
N SER A 40 8.18 -3.41 7.65
CA SER A 40 8.62 -3.09 6.28
C SER A 40 8.27 -1.64 5.88
N PHE A 41 7.48 -0.97 6.72
CA PHE A 41 6.80 0.28 6.42
C PHE A 41 7.13 1.33 7.50
N GLY A 42 8.39 1.75 7.57
CA GLY A 42 8.92 2.58 8.66
C GLY A 42 8.34 4.01 8.78
N GLN A 43 7.55 4.47 7.80
CA GLN A 43 6.81 5.74 7.88
C GLN A 43 5.55 5.63 8.76
N GLY A 44 5.07 4.41 9.00
CA GLY A 44 3.99 4.12 9.92
C GLY A 44 2.57 4.35 9.37
N PRO A 45 1.55 4.00 10.18
CA PRO A 45 0.18 3.87 9.72
C PRO A 45 -0.48 5.18 9.30
N LYS A 46 -0.15 6.31 9.94
CA LYS A 46 -0.70 7.61 9.52
C LYS A 46 -0.26 7.99 8.11
N PHE A 47 1.04 7.87 7.82
CA PHE A 47 1.59 8.20 6.51
C PHE A 47 0.96 7.37 5.39
N PHE A 48 0.87 6.05 5.57
CA PHE A 48 0.29 5.18 4.56
C PHE A 48 -1.23 5.35 4.43
N LEU A 49 -1.95 5.60 5.54
CA LEU A 49 -3.38 5.91 5.43
C LEU A 49 -3.62 7.20 4.63
N ASP A 50 -2.87 8.27 4.92
CA ASP A 50 -2.99 9.55 4.21
C ASP A 50 -2.64 9.39 2.72
N ALA A 51 -1.59 8.61 2.40
CA ALA A 51 -1.22 8.30 1.01
C ALA A 51 -2.31 7.49 0.28
N ILE A 52 -2.85 6.43 0.91
CA ILE A 52 -3.93 5.64 0.34
C ILE A 52 -5.16 6.50 0.07
N GLN A 53 -5.56 7.32 1.03
CA GLN A 53 -6.69 8.23 0.86
C GLN A 53 -6.45 9.22 -0.27
N GLY A 54 -5.25 9.80 -0.34
CA GLY A 54 -4.84 10.70 -1.42
C GLY A 54 -4.91 10.06 -2.81
N ALA A 55 -4.49 8.80 -2.94
CA ALA A 55 -4.58 8.08 -4.21
C ALA A 55 -6.03 7.79 -4.60
N LEU A 56 -6.85 7.30 -3.65
CA LEU A 56 -8.22 6.86 -3.90
C LEU A 56 -9.19 8.01 -4.23
N VAL A 57 -8.95 9.23 -3.76
CA VAL A 57 -9.79 10.40 -4.10
C VAL A 57 -9.49 10.99 -5.47
N THR A 58 -8.43 10.51 -6.14
CA THR A 58 -8.05 10.98 -7.48
C THR A 58 -8.30 9.89 -8.54
N ASN A 59 -8.55 10.34 -9.77
CA ASN A 59 -8.61 9.46 -10.95
C ASN A 59 -7.25 9.25 -11.60
N THR A 60 -6.15 9.66 -10.95
CA THR A 60 -4.81 9.42 -11.48
C THR A 60 -4.48 7.93 -11.34
N LEU A 61 -3.99 7.31 -12.42
CA LEU A 61 -3.52 5.93 -12.46
C LEU A 61 -2.49 5.62 -11.36
N ILE A 62 -2.71 4.51 -10.64
CA ILE A 62 -1.80 3.93 -9.65
C ILE A 62 -0.86 2.95 -10.35
N MET A 63 -1.42 2.05 -11.16
CA MET A 63 -0.74 1.06 -11.98
C MET A 63 -0.24 1.70 -13.28
N THR A 64 0.85 2.46 -13.18
CA THR A 64 1.59 2.96 -14.35
C THR A 64 2.26 1.81 -15.10
N ASP A 65 2.80 2.05 -16.30
CA ASP A 65 3.51 1.03 -17.10
C ASP A 65 4.60 0.28 -16.31
N GLU A 66 5.27 0.95 -15.37
CA GLU A 66 6.25 0.34 -14.45
C GLU A 66 5.67 -0.77 -13.56
N TRP A 67 4.41 -0.64 -13.14
CA TRP A 67 3.74 -1.53 -12.19
C TRP A 67 2.72 -2.46 -12.85
N ALA A 68 2.26 -2.12 -14.06
CA ALA A 68 1.30 -2.90 -14.81
C ALA A 68 1.91 -4.21 -15.35
N GLU A 69 3.23 -4.24 -15.56
CA GLU A 69 3.95 -5.44 -15.96
C GLU A 69 4.47 -6.22 -14.76
N PRO A 70 4.13 -7.51 -14.62
CA PRO A 70 4.62 -8.33 -13.53
C PRO A 70 6.13 -8.60 -13.68
N PRO A 71 6.82 -8.85 -12.55
CA PRO A 71 8.24 -9.19 -12.58
C PRO A 71 8.47 -10.51 -13.34
N HIS A 72 9.56 -10.56 -14.10
CA HIS A 72 10.03 -11.76 -14.80
C HIS A 72 9.00 -12.43 -15.73
N GLY A 73 7.97 -11.70 -16.19
CA GLY A 73 6.93 -12.25 -17.06
C GLY A 73 5.98 -13.25 -16.37
N MET A 74 5.90 -13.21 -15.04
CA MET A 74 4.96 -14.05 -14.27
C MET A 74 3.55 -13.45 -14.35
N ASP A 75 2.81 -13.77 -15.41
CA ASP A 75 1.47 -13.22 -15.67
C ASP A 75 0.46 -13.46 -14.52
N GLU A 76 0.66 -14.49 -13.69
CA GLU A 76 -0.16 -14.73 -12.50
C GLU A 76 -0.01 -13.66 -11.40
N LEU A 77 1.02 -12.80 -11.47
CA LEU A 77 1.25 -11.68 -10.56
C LEU A 77 0.71 -10.35 -11.10
N ARG A 78 0.11 -10.36 -12.30
CA ARG A 78 -0.44 -9.16 -12.93
C ARG A 78 -1.72 -8.74 -12.23
N HIS A 79 -1.79 -7.46 -11.85
CA HIS A 79 -2.96 -6.85 -11.22
C HIS A 79 -3.47 -5.69 -12.07
N SER A 80 -4.79 -5.53 -12.13
CA SER A 80 -5.39 -4.35 -12.76
C SER A 80 -5.34 -3.12 -11.83
N GLU A 81 -5.57 -1.94 -12.39
CA GLU A 81 -5.79 -0.70 -11.63
C GLU A 81 -6.93 -0.87 -10.61
N ASP A 82 -8.02 -1.54 -10.99
CA ASP A 82 -9.19 -1.75 -10.13
C ASP A 82 -8.88 -2.71 -8.97
N ASP A 83 -8.15 -3.80 -9.24
CA ASP A 83 -7.70 -4.72 -8.20
C ASP A 83 -6.86 -4.00 -7.16
N MET A 84 -5.91 -3.17 -7.64
CA MET A 84 -5.03 -2.42 -6.76
C MET A 84 -5.79 -1.37 -5.94
N ARG A 85 -6.72 -0.62 -6.54
CA ARG A 85 -7.55 0.34 -5.82
C ARG A 85 -8.40 -0.32 -4.74
N ARG A 86 -9.00 -1.47 -5.07
CA ARG A 86 -9.80 -2.24 -4.11
C ARG A 86 -8.94 -2.74 -2.95
N PHE A 87 -7.74 -3.22 -3.25
CA PHE A 87 -6.80 -3.67 -2.24
C PHE A 87 -6.33 -2.55 -1.30
N LEU A 88 -5.99 -1.38 -1.86
CA LEU A 88 -5.64 -0.21 -1.07
C LEU A 88 -6.80 0.23 -0.15
N ALA A 89 -8.04 0.18 -0.65
CA ALA A 89 -9.21 0.46 0.17
C ALA A 89 -9.35 -0.51 1.36
N LEU A 90 -9.10 -1.81 1.15
CA LEU A 90 -9.09 -2.82 2.22
C LEU A 90 -7.98 -2.56 3.26
N ILE A 91 -6.78 -2.15 2.81
CA ILE A 91 -5.70 -1.76 3.74
C ILE A 91 -6.14 -0.55 4.57
N ALA A 92 -6.67 0.50 3.93
CA ALA A 92 -7.13 1.70 4.62
C ALA A 92 -8.26 1.42 5.63
N GLU A 93 -9.15 0.47 5.34
CA GLU A 93 -10.15 0.01 6.29
C GLU A 93 -9.53 -0.70 7.48
N ASN A 94 -8.60 -1.63 7.26
CA ASN A 94 -7.89 -2.32 8.34
C ASN A 94 -7.10 -1.34 9.23
N LEU A 95 -6.43 -0.35 8.63
CA LEU A 95 -5.73 0.69 9.38
C LEU A 95 -6.71 1.50 10.24
N ARG A 96 -7.83 1.96 9.69
CA ARG A 96 -8.85 2.73 10.44
C ARG A 96 -9.44 1.95 11.60
N ARG A 97 -9.79 0.68 11.40
CA ARG A 97 -10.41 -0.17 12.44
C ARG A 97 -9.48 -0.43 13.64
N ARG A 98 -8.17 -0.27 13.47
CA ARG A 98 -7.14 -0.57 14.48
C ARG A 98 -6.56 0.69 15.13
N GLN A 99 -7.25 1.83 15.01
CA GLN A 99 -6.93 3.03 15.77
C GLN A 99 -7.34 2.88 17.25
N PRO A 100 -6.62 3.50 18.20
CA PRO A 100 -5.37 4.24 18.01
C PRO A 100 -4.20 3.29 17.73
N TRP A 101 -3.28 3.70 16.85
CA TRP A 101 -2.09 2.92 16.55
C TRP A 101 -0.99 3.10 17.61
N PRO A 102 -0.13 2.10 17.83
CA PRO A 102 1.04 2.25 18.69
C PRO A 102 1.98 3.35 18.16
N PRO A 103 2.70 4.04 19.06
CA PRO A 103 3.73 4.98 18.66
C PRO A 103 4.82 4.25 17.86
N LYS A 104 5.54 5.01 17.03
CA LYS A 104 6.70 4.48 16.34
C LYS A 104 7.71 3.94 17.36
N PRO A 105 8.20 2.70 17.22
CA PRO A 105 9.22 2.17 18.10
C PRO A 105 10.46 3.08 18.05
N ASP A 106 11.01 3.41 19.22
CA ASP A 106 12.33 4.01 19.30
C ASP A 106 13.34 2.99 18.79
N THR A 107 13.78 3.16 17.55
CA THR A 107 14.97 2.47 17.07
C THR A 107 16.16 3.16 17.72
N GLY A 108 16.46 2.80 18.97
CA GLY A 108 17.64 3.27 19.68
C GLY A 108 18.87 3.09 18.78
N ARG A 109 19.42 4.21 18.32
CA ARG A 109 20.72 4.31 17.68
C ARG A 109 21.64 5.08 18.61
#